data_AF-A0A7J2HJY2-F1
#
_entry.id   AF-A0A7J2HJY2-F1
#
_cell.length_a   1.000
_cell.length_b   1.000
_cell.length_c   1.000
_cell.angle_alpha   90.00
_cell.angle_beta   90.00
_cell.angle_gamma   90.00
#
_symmetry.space_group_name_H-M   'P 1'
#
loop_
_entity.id
_entity.type
_entity.pdbx_description
1 polymer ?
#
loop_
_entity_poly.entity_id
_entity_poly.type
_entity_poly.pdbx_seq_one_letter_code
_entity_poly.pdbx_strand_id
1 'polypeptide(L)'
;TTSMRMEEYEDEFIRRTGVRLIIGKGFMGKKTADACRRHCAIVTLFPGGCAAIAAKRIVDVLGVYWLDLGIPEALWVLKVEDFGPLMVTIDVTGRNLLDKRLREIEVSREEVVKHLKIGLKEILKKR
;
A
#
# COMPACT_ATOMS: atom_id res chain seq x y z
N THR A 1 3.04 -7.51 0.21
CA THR A 1 4.30 -6.97 0.81
C THR A 1 4.37 -5.45 0.61
N THR A 2 5.47 -4.76 0.96
CA THR A 2 5.60 -3.29 0.78
C THR A 2 5.39 -2.92 -0.69
N SER A 3 4.29 -2.23 -0.99
CA SER A 3 3.86 -1.94 -2.36
C SER A 3 4.75 -0.90 -3.05
N MET A 4 5.38 0.00 -2.31
CA MET A 4 6.27 1.03 -2.88
C MET A 4 7.40 0.45 -3.75
N ARG A 5 7.83 -0.80 -3.51
CA ARG A 5 8.82 -1.48 -4.35
C ARG A 5 8.35 -1.74 -5.79
N MET A 6 7.03 -1.70 -6.03
CA MET A 6 6.42 -1.96 -7.34
C MET A 6 6.00 -0.66 -8.05
N GLU A 7 6.12 0.51 -7.41
CA GLU A 7 5.65 1.80 -7.93
C GLU A 7 6.17 2.11 -9.34
N GLU A 8 7.42 1.73 -9.63
CA GLU A 8 8.03 1.97 -10.94
C GLU A 8 7.44 1.08 -12.04
N TYR A 9 6.87 -0.08 -11.71
CA TYR A 9 6.38 -1.08 -12.67
C TYR A 9 4.85 -1.10 -12.79
N GLU A 10 4.13 -0.63 -11.78
CA GLU A 10 2.69 -0.88 -11.62
C GLU A 10 1.85 -0.36 -12.79
N ASP A 11 2.18 0.80 -13.34
CA ASP A 11 1.47 1.38 -14.50
C ASP A 11 1.54 0.46 -15.73
N GLU A 12 2.74 -0.02 -16.05
CA GLU A 12 2.92 -0.97 -17.15
C GLU A 12 2.22 -2.30 -16.85
N PHE A 13 2.33 -2.77 -15.60
CA PHE A 13 1.73 -4.03 -15.17
C PHE A 13 0.20 -3.98 -15.31
N ILE A 14 -0.46 -2.92 -14.83
CA ILE A 14 -1.91 -2.72 -14.98
C ILE A 14 -2.30 -2.69 -16.46
N ARG A 15 -1.56 -1.91 -17.26
CA ARG A 15 -1.83 -1.78 -18.70
C ARG A 15 -1.75 -3.12 -19.44
N ARG A 16 -0.76 -3.96 -19.11
CA ARG A 16 -0.51 -5.23 -19.81
C ARG A 16 -1.39 -6.38 -19.33
N THR A 17 -1.69 -6.44 -18.05
CA THR A 17 -2.44 -7.56 -17.44
C THR A 17 -3.94 -7.29 -17.37
N GLY A 18 -4.35 -6.03 -17.38
CA GLY A 18 -5.75 -5.64 -17.18
C GLY A 18 -6.23 -5.81 -15.74
N VAL A 19 -5.33 -6.03 -14.77
CA VAL A 19 -5.71 -6.12 -13.34
C VAL A 19 -6.47 -4.88 -12.89
N ARG A 20 -7.47 -5.07 -12.02
CA ARG A 20 -8.35 -4.01 -11.52
C ARG A 20 -8.27 -3.80 -10.01
N LEU A 21 -7.69 -4.75 -9.29
CA LEU A 21 -7.50 -4.70 -7.84
C LEU A 21 -6.08 -5.12 -7.51
N ILE A 22 -5.36 -4.24 -6.83
CA ILE A 22 -4.02 -4.50 -6.29
C ILE A 22 -4.14 -4.51 -4.76
N ILE A 23 -3.54 -5.52 -4.13
CA ILE A 23 -3.54 -5.68 -2.67
C ILE A 23 -2.09 -5.71 -2.18
N GLY A 24 -1.76 -4.85 -1.22
CA GLY A 24 -0.42 -4.85 -0.62
C GLY A 24 -0.39 -4.25 0.78
N LYS A 25 0.79 -3.80 1.20
CA LYS A 25 0.98 -3.03 2.45
C LYS A 25 1.80 -1.77 2.19
N GLY A 26 1.52 -0.72 2.95
CA GLY A 26 2.12 0.60 2.71
C GLY A 26 1.59 1.25 1.43
N PHE A 27 1.91 2.52 1.24
CA PHE A 27 1.33 3.31 0.16
C PHE A 27 2.05 3.13 -1.18
N MET A 28 1.37 3.55 -2.25
CA MET A 28 1.93 3.72 -3.59
C MET A 28 1.82 5.18 -4.01
N GLY A 29 2.61 5.57 -5.00
CA GLY A 29 2.82 6.96 -5.40
C GLY A 29 1.92 7.41 -6.55
N LYS A 30 2.34 8.53 -7.15
CA LYS A 30 1.61 9.20 -8.22
C LYS A 30 1.50 8.37 -9.50
N LYS A 31 2.53 7.58 -9.84
CA LYS A 31 2.54 6.81 -11.10
C LYS A 31 1.44 5.75 -11.06
N THR A 32 1.33 5.05 -9.94
CA THR A 32 0.24 4.09 -9.71
C THR A 32 -1.11 4.78 -9.65
N ALA A 33 -1.23 5.93 -8.99
CA ALA A 33 -2.50 6.67 -8.93
C ALA A 33 -3.01 7.11 -10.31
N ASP A 34 -2.11 7.59 -11.17
CA ASP A 34 -2.43 7.96 -12.55
C ASP A 34 -2.83 6.71 -13.37
N ALA A 35 -2.15 5.58 -13.15
CA ALA A 35 -2.48 4.32 -13.81
C ALA A 35 -3.87 3.80 -13.39
N CYS A 36 -4.19 3.84 -12.10
CA CYS A 36 -5.51 3.50 -11.57
C CYS A 36 -6.62 4.30 -12.24
N ARG A 37 -6.40 5.61 -12.44
CA ARG A 37 -7.32 6.48 -13.16
C ARG A 37 -7.46 6.12 -14.63
N ARG A 38 -6.36 5.83 -15.33
CA ARG A 38 -6.38 5.50 -16.76
C ARG A 38 -7.01 4.15 -17.06
N HIS A 39 -6.83 3.19 -16.15
CA HIS A 39 -7.15 1.77 -16.39
C HIS A 39 -8.26 1.23 -15.47
N CYS A 40 -8.95 2.10 -14.74
CA CYS A 40 -10.03 1.75 -13.82
C CYS A 40 -9.63 0.69 -12.78
N ALA A 41 -8.43 0.83 -12.21
CA ALA A 41 -7.94 -0.04 -11.15
C ALA A 41 -7.99 0.66 -9.78
N ILE A 42 -7.95 -0.12 -8.70
CA ILE A 42 -7.85 0.37 -7.32
C ILE A 42 -6.67 -0.29 -6.60
N VAL A 43 -6.08 0.43 -5.64
CA VAL A 43 -5.08 -0.12 -4.71
C VAL A 43 -5.66 -0.17 -3.31
N THR A 44 -5.56 -1.34 -2.71
CA THR A 44 -6.00 -1.60 -1.34
C THR A 44 -4.86 -2.05 -0.45
N LEU A 45 -5.01 -1.77 0.83
CA LEU A 45 -4.11 -2.28 1.87
C LEU A 45 -4.76 -3.40 2.65
N PHE A 46 -3.95 -4.43 2.86
CA PHE A 46 -4.19 -5.43 3.89
C PHE A 46 -3.32 -5.13 5.12
N PRO A 47 -3.83 -5.30 6.35
CA PRO A 47 -3.07 -5.10 7.57
C PRO A 47 -1.76 -5.92 7.60
N GLY A 48 -0.63 -5.23 7.76
CA GLY A 48 0.67 -5.88 7.89
C GLY A 48 0.76 -6.76 9.14
N GLY A 49 1.50 -7.86 9.07
CA GLY A 49 1.68 -8.79 10.19
C GLY A 49 0.55 -9.82 10.38
N CYS A 50 -0.55 -9.70 9.63
CA CYS A 50 -1.70 -10.60 9.74
C CYS A 50 -1.69 -11.76 8.72
N ALA A 51 -0.52 -12.15 8.19
CA ALA A 51 -0.42 -13.15 7.12
C ALA A 51 -1.01 -14.52 7.51
N ALA A 52 -0.78 -14.97 8.75
CA ALA A 52 -1.35 -16.24 9.24
C ALA A 52 -2.88 -16.22 9.30
N ILE A 53 -3.49 -15.05 9.54
CA ILE A 53 -4.95 -14.88 9.52
C ILE A 53 -5.45 -14.82 8.07
N ALA A 54 -4.74 -14.10 7.20
CA ALA A 54 -5.05 -14.05 5.77
C ALA A 54 -5.02 -15.44 5.13
N ALA A 55 -4.05 -16.28 5.52
CA ALA A 55 -3.91 -17.64 5.01
C ALA A 55 -5.13 -18.52 5.29
N LYS A 56 -5.85 -18.28 6.40
CA LYS A 56 -7.11 -18.98 6.71
C LYS A 56 -8.26 -18.66 5.75
N ARG A 57 -8.11 -17.60 4.94
CA ARG A 57 -9.09 -17.21 3.90
C ARG A 57 -8.76 -17.80 2.54
N ILE A 58 -7.62 -18.47 2.40
CA ILE A 58 -7.28 -19.24 1.19
C ILE A 58 -7.99 -20.59 1.31
N VAL A 59 -8.89 -20.86 0.38
CA VAL A 59 -9.66 -22.10 0.34
C VAL A 59 -9.11 -23.11 -0.65
N ASP A 60 -8.32 -22.68 -1.63
CA ASP A 60 -7.66 -23.57 -2.58
C ASP A 60 -6.42 -22.93 -3.25
N VAL A 61 -5.49 -23.78 -3.69
CA VAL A 61 -4.34 -23.41 -4.53
C VAL A 61 -4.57 -23.99 -5.91
N LEU A 62 -4.98 -23.14 -6.85
CA LEU A 62 -5.35 -23.55 -8.21
C LEU A 62 -4.13 -23.76 -9.11
N GLY A 63 -3.00 -23.16 -8.76
CA GLY A 63 -1.76 -23.30 -9.52
C GLY A 63 -0.62 -22.47 -8.96
N VAL A 64 0.59 -22.84 -9.37
CA VAL A 64 1.83 -22.14 -9.02
C VAL A 64 2.73 -22.10 -10.26
N TYR A 65 3.30 -20.93 -10.53
CA TYR A 65 4.19 -20.69 -11.66
C TYR A 65 5.49 -20.04 -11.18
N TRP A 66 6.58 -20.26 -11.91
CA TRP A 66 7.91 -19.68 -11.62
C TRP A 66 8.44 -20.05 -10.23
N LEU A 67 8.26 -21.31 -9.82
CA LEU A 67 8.75 -21.86 -8.55
C LEU A 67 10.27 -21.77 -8.38
N ASP A 68 11.00 -21.69 -9.49
CA ASP A 68 12.44 -21.48 -9.55
C ASP A 68 12.88 -20.10 -8.99
N LEU A 69 11.98 -19.12 -8.96
CA LEU A 69 12.20 -17.84 -8.27
C LEU A 69 12.16 -17.97 -6.72
N GLY A 70 11.77 -19.15 -6.23
CA GLY A 70 11.58 -19.45 -4.81
C GLY A 70 10.13 -19.29 -4.35
N ILE A 71 9.78 -20.04 -3.30
CA ILE A 71 8.43 -20.09 -2.71
C ILE A 71 7.77 -18.71 -2.52
N PRO A 72 8.44 -17.67 -1.98
CA PRO A 72 7.81 -16.38 -1.72
C PRO A 72 7.66 -15.45 -2.93
N GLU A 73 8.41 -15.68 -4.02
CA GLU A 73 8.39 -14.83 -5.22
C GLU A 73 7.71 -15.50 -6.43
N ALA A 74 7.37 -16.79 -6.31
CA ALA A 74 6.57 -17.51 -7.30
C ALA A 74 5.17 -16.88 -7.48
N LEU A 75 4.59 -17.03 -8.66
CA LEU A 75 3.22 -16.58 -8.94
C LEU A 75 2.23 -17.66 -8.49
N TRP A 76 1.49 -17.35 -7.43
CA TRP A 76 0.45 -18.23 -6.88
C TRP A 76 -0.94 -17.82 -7.39
N VAL A 77 -1.69 -18.81 -7.89
CA VAL A 77 -3.11 -18.63 -8.22
C VAL A 77 -3.93 -19.23 -7.08
N LEU A 78 -4.51 -18.36 -6.27
CA LEU A 78 -5.20 -18.72 -5.04
C LEU A 78 -6.70 -18.48 -5.18
N LYS A 79 -7.52 -19.42 -4.70
CA LYS A 79 -8.93 -19.20 -4.44
C LYS A 79 -9.09 -18.75 -2.99
N VAL A 80 -9.80 -17.64 -2.79
CA VAL A 80 -10.00 -17.06 -1.46
C VAL A 80 -11.49 -16.78 -1.20
N GLU A 81 -11.90 -16.83 0.06
CA GLU A 81 -13.25 -16.46 0.53
C GLU A 81 -13.14 -15.48 1.69
N ASP A 82 -13.94 -14.40 1.66
CA ASP A 82 -13.92 -13.33 2.66
C ASP A 82 -12.52 -12.78 2.95
N PHE A 83 -11.72 -12.56 1.90
CA PHE A 83 -10.36 -12.05 2.03
C PHE A 83 -10.37 -10.56 2.40
N GLY A 84 -9.98 -10.25 3.63
CA GLY A 84 -9.95 -8.89 4.14
C GLY A 84 -9.66 -8.84 5.64
N PRO A 85 -9.78 -7.65 6.27
CA PRO A 85 -10.30 -6.41 5.69
C PRO A 85 -9.34 -5.75 4.71
N LEU A 86 -9.89 -5.04 3.71
CA LEU A 86 -9.14 -4.26 2.72
C LEU A 86 -9.54 -2.79 2.80
N MET A 87 -8.56 -1.89 2.84
CA MET A 87 -8.80 -0.44 2.81
C MET A 87 -8.37 0.13 1.45
N VAL A 88 -9.29 0.79 0.74
CA VAL A 88 -8.96 1.49 -0.51
C VAL A 88 -8.08 2.70 -0.19
N THR A 89 -6.92 2.76 -0.84
CA THR A 89 -5.95 3.86 -0.69
C THR A 89 -5.75 4.67 -1.95
N ILE A 90 -5.95 4.03 -3.10
CA ILE A 90 -6.03 4.70 -4.39
C ILE A 90 -7.33 4.24 -5.05
N ASP A 91 -8.21 5.18 -5.37
CA ASP A 91 -9.46 4.90 -6.07
C ASP A 91 -9.34 5.08 -7.60
N VAL A 92 -10.41 4.74 -8.31
CA VAL A 92 -10.48 4.85 -9.78
C VAL A 92 -10.41 6.29 -10.30
N THR A 93 -10.51 7.30 -9.42
CA THR A 93 -10.35 8.71 -9.80
C THR A 93 -8.90 9.18 -9.70
N GLY A 94 -8.02 8.31 -9.18
CA GLY A 94 -6.63 8.64 -8.87
C GLY A 94 -6.47 9.39 -7.54
N ARG A 95 -7.51 9.45 -6.69
CA ARG A 95 -7.36 10.02 -5.35
C ARG A 95 -6.51 9.08 -4.51
N ASN A 96 -5.38 9.60 -4.03
CA ASN A 96 -4.40 8.86 -3.24
C ASN A 96 -4.42 9.31 -1.77
N LEU A 97 -4.61 8.37 -0.86
CA LEU A 97 -4.60 8.60 0.58
C LEU A 97 -3.24 9.10 1.08
N LEU A 98 -2.13 8.67 0.49
CA LEU A 98 -0.79 9.14 0.83
C LEU A 98 -0.68 10.66 0.63
N ASP A 99 -1.06 11.14 -0.55
CA ASP A 99 -0.99 12.56 -0.90
C ASP A 99 -1.88 13.39 0.02
N LYS A 100 -3.06 12.87 0.37
CA LYS A 100 -3.94 13.52 1.36
C LYS A 100 -3.23 13.64 2.71
N ARG A 101 -2.60 12.57 3.21
CA ARG A 101 -1.91 12.60 4.51
C ARG A 101 -0.69 13.50 4.50
N LEU A 102 0.10 13.49 3.44
CA LEU A 102 1.26 14.39 3.31
C LEU A 102 0.84 15.86 3.34
N ARG A 103 -0.28 16.22 2.69
CA ARG A 103 -0.83 17.58 2.77
C ARG A 103 -1.27 17.96 4.18
N GLU A 104 -1.95 17.07 4.90
CA GLU A 104 -2.36 17.29 6.29
C GLU A 104 -1.16 17.46 7.23
N ILE A 105 -0.10 16.68 7.00
CA ILE A 105 1.16 16.78 7.75
C ILE A 105 1.85 18.12 7.46
N GLU A 106 1.90 18.57 6.20
CA GLU A 106 2.55 19.84 5.86
C GLU A 106 1.83 21.03 6.52
N VAL A 107 0.49 21.03 6.55
CA VAL A 107 -0.30 22.06 7.23
C VAL A 107 -0.04 22.11 8.74
N SER A 108 0.17 20.96 9.38
CA SER A 108 0.42 20.87 10.83
C SER A 108 1.90 21.03 11.21
N ARG A 109 2.80 21.08 10.22
CA ARG A 109 4.25 21.04 10.43
C ARG A 109 4.78 22.17 11.30
N GLU A 110 4.37 23.41 11.02
CA GLU A 110 4.87 24.60 11.74
C GLU A 110 4.54 24.54 13.22
N GLU A 111 3.30 24.17 13.54
CA GLU A 111 2.82 24.05 14.92
C GLU A 111 3.54 22.93 15.68
N VAL A 112 3.71 21.76 15.06
CA VAL A 112 4.45 20.64 15.66
C VAL A 112 5.90 21.03 15.92
N VAL A 113 6.57 21.68 14.96
CA VAL A 113 7.96 22.14 15.11
C VAL A 113 8.08 23.17 16.25
N LYS A 114 7.10 24.07 16.38
CA LYS A 114 7.06 25.05 17.48
C LYS A 114 6.98 24.36 18.83
N HIS A 115 6.06 23.39 19.00
CA HIS A 115 5.92 22.63 20.24
C HIS A 115 7.19 21.85 20.59
N LEU A 116 7.81 21.20 19.61
CA LEU A 116 9.08 20.48 19.81
C LEU A 116 10.21 21.40 20.28
N LYS A 117 10.31 22.62 19.71
CA LYS A 117 11.30 23.62 20.14
C LYS A 117 11.07 24.10 21.58
N ILE A 118 9.81 24.26 21.99
CA ILE A 118 9.46 24.63 23.37
C ILE A 118 9.89 23.52 24.33
N GLY A 119 9.49 22.27 24.06
CA GLY A 119 9.87 21.12 24.89
C GLY A 119 11.38 20.93 25.01
N LEU A 120 12.12 21.13 23.91
CA LEU A 120 13.59 21.10 23.93
C LEU A 120 14.18 22.16 24.86
N LYS A 121 13.67 23.41 24.82
CA LYS A 121 14.13 24.47 25.72
C LYS A 121 13.86 24.15 27.18
N GLU A 122 12.72 23.53 27.51
CA GLU A 122 12.39 23.13 28.87
C GLU A 122 13.31 22.03 29.40
N ILE A 123 13.63 21.03 28.56
CA ILE A 123 14.58 19.97 28.92
C ILE A 123 15.97 20.55 29.16
N LEU A 124 16.43 21.47 28.30
CA LEU A 124 17.74 22.10 28.43
C LEU A 124 17.85 23.01 29.67
N LYS A 125 16.76 23.66 30.10
CA LYS A 125 16.74 24.48 31.32
C LYS A 125 16.76 23.68 32.63
N LYS A 126 16.43 22.39 32.57
CA LYS A 126 16.43 21.48 33.73
C LYS A 126 17.77 20.75 33.93
N ARG A 127 18.74 20.97 33.04
CA ARG A 127 20.14 20.57 33.19
C ARG A 127 20.96 21.77 33.67
#